data_AF-A0A061HVH6-F1
#
_entry.id   AF-A0A061HVH6-F1
#
_cell.length_a   1.000
_cell.length_b   1.000
_cell.length_c   1.000
_cell.angle_alpha   90.00
_cell.angle_beta   90.00
_cell.angle_gamma   90.00
#
_symmetry.space_group_name_H-M   'P 1'
#
loop_
_entity.id
_entity.type
_entity.pdbx_description
1 polymer ?
#
loop_
_entity_poly.entity_id
_entity_poly.type
_entity_poly.pdbx_seq_one_letter_code
_entity_poly.pdbx_strand_id
1 'polypeptide(L)'
;ALCFAELGTVIPKSGGEYPYLMEAFGPIPAFLFSWTSMVVIKPSSFAIICLSFSEYVCAAFYLGCKPPQVVVKLLAAAAILLITTVNALSVRLGSYVQNVFTAAKLVIVAIIVISGLVFLAQGNTKNFQNSFEGAQTSVGAISLAFYNGLWAYDGWNQLNYITEELRNPY
;
A
#
# COMPACT_ATOMS: atom_id res chain seq x y z
N ALA A 1 7.90 -4.75 11.88
CA ALA A 1 6.76 -4.97 12.79
C ALA A 1 7.20 -5.25 14.22
N LEU A 2 7.95 -6.33 14.52
CA LEU A 2 8.32 -6.67 15.91
C LEU A 2 9.18 -5.61 16.62
N CYS A 3 10.24 -5.10 15.99
CA CYS A 3 11.03 -3.98 16.56
C CYS A 3 10.16 -2.74 16.83
N PHE A 4 9.16 -2.53 15.99
CA PHE A 4 8.21 -1.43 16.12
C PHE A 4 7.21 -1.67 17.26
N ALA A 5 6.83 -2.92 17.52
CA ALA A 5 6.01 -3.26 18.69
C ALA A 5 6.77 -3.05 20.00
N GLU A 6 8.06 -3.41 20.05
CA GLU A 6 8.93 -3.11 21.19
C GLU A 6 9.06 -1.60 21.43
N LEU A 7 9.29 -0.81 20.37
CA LEU A 7 9.34 0.65 20.49
C LEU A 7 8.00 1.24 20.97
N GLY A 8 6.86 0.72 20.50
CA GLY A 8 5.54 1.17 20.94
C GLY A 8 5.21 0.84 22.39
N THR A 9 5.74 -0.27 22.92
CA THR A 9 5.54 -0.63 24.34
C THR A 9 6.50 0.11 25.26
N VAL A 10 7.68 0.50 24.79
CA VAL A 10 8.67 1.30 25.53
C VAL A 10 8.34 2.79 25.53
N ILE A 11 7.89 3.33 24.39
CA ILE A 11 7.53 4.74 24.20
C ILE A 11 6.04 4.80 23.78
N PRO A 12 5.10 4.73 24.74
CA PRO A 12 3.67 4.70 24.45
C PRO A 12 3.13 6.10 24.15
N LYS A 13 3.65 6.72 23.08
CA LYS A 13 3.19 8.02 22.57
C LYS A 13 2.59 7.82 21.18
N SER A 14 1.47 8.46 20.91
CA SER A 14 0.92 8.53 19.55
C SER A 14 1.84 9.33 18.61
N GLY A 15 1.79 9.03 17.31
CA GLY A 15 2.56 9.74 16.28
C GLY A 15 3.53 8.87 15.48
N GLY A 16 3.55 7.55 15.70
CA GLY A 16 4.35 6.62 14.91
C GLY A 16 5.85 6.79 15.15
N GLU A 17 6.63 6.94 14.09
CA GLU A 17 8.10 7.04 14.17
C GLU A 17 8.61 8.35 14.78
N TYR A 18 7.81 9.42 14.76
CA TYR A 18 8.21 10.73 15.27
C TYR A 18 8.66 10.72 16.74
N PRO A 19 7.86 10.22 17.71
CA PRO A 19 8.29 10.14 19.11
C PRO A 19 9.54 9.28 19.30
N TYR A 20 9.72 8.22 18.50
CA TYR A 20 10.90 7.34 18.59
C TYR A 20 12.17 8.06 18.15
N LEU A 21 12.09 8.81 17.05
CA LEU A 21 13.21 9.62 16.55
C LEU A 21 13.53 10.79 17.47
N MET A 22 12.50 11.39 18.08
CA MET A 22 12.67 12.47 19.06
C MET A 22 13.44 11.99 20.29
N GLU A 23 13.07 10.83 20.83
CA GLU A 23 13.69 10.27 22.04
C GLU A 23 15.14 9.78 21.76
N ALA A 24 15.37 9.15 20.61
CA ALA A 24 16.68 8.55 20.30
C ALA A 24 17.70 9.56 19.73
N PHE A 25 17.27 10.50 18.89
CA PHE A 25 18.17 11.36 18.12
C PHE A 25 17.85 12.85 18.21
N GLY A 26 16.82 13.23 18.97
CA GLY A 26 16.44 14.62 19.19
C GLY A 26 15.62 15.25 18.05
N PRO A 27 15.50 16.59 18.04
CA PRO A 27 14.50 17.29 17.24
C PRO A 27 14.81 17.33 15.74
N ILE A 28 16.08 17.33 15.33
CA ILE A 28 16.45 17.49 13.91
C ILE A 28 15.99 16.26 13.09
N PRO A 29 16.35 15.00 13.45
CA PRO A 29 15.89 13.84 12.69
C PRO A 29 14.37 13.63 12.76
N ALA A 30 13.75 13.93 13.91
CA ALA A 30 12.30 13.87 14.07
C ALA A 30 11.57 14.88 13.15
N PHE A 31 12.10 16.10 13.03
CA PHE A 31 11.58 17.10 12.09
C PHE A 31 11.75 16.66 10.63
N LEU A 32 12.93 16.17 10.25
CA LEU A 32 13.18 15.68 8.88
C LEU A 32 12.26 14.52 8.50
N PHE A 33 11.97 13.62 9.43
CA PHE A 33 10.98 12.57 9.23
C PHE A 33 9.58 13.15 8.98
N SER A 34 9.13 14.10 9.82
CA SER A 34 7.81 14.74 9.65
C SER A 34 7.69 15.46 8.32
N TRP A 35 8.73 16.21 7.94
CA TRP A 35 8.82 16.90 6.65
C TRP A 35 8.72 15.92 5.47
N THR A 36 9.53 14.87 5.50
CA THR A 36 9.57 13.87 4.42
C THR A 36 8.26 13.10 4.35
N SER A 37 7.66 12.77 5.50
CA SER A 37 6.37 12.08 5.57
C SER A 37 5.25 12.92 4.94
N MET A 38 5.19 14.21 5.28
CA MET A 38 4.17 15.13 4.80
C MET A 38 4.31 15.46 3.31
N VAL A 39 5.53 15.71 2.82
CA VAL A 39 5.76 16.21 1.45
C VAL A 39 5.97 15.06 0.45
N VAL A 40 6.59 13.96 0.87
CA VAL A 40 7.01 12.89 -0.04
C VAL A 40 6.19 11.62 0.16
N ILE A 41 6.21 11.05 1.37
CA ILE A 41 5.70 9.69 1.60
C ILE A 41 4.18 9.62 1.41
N LYS A 42 3.42 10.45 2.15
CA LYS A 42 1.95 10.39 2.13
C LYS A 42 1.35 10.79 0.77
N PRO A 43 1.78 11.89 0.11
CA PRO A 43 1.23 12.27 -1.18
C PRO A 43 1.57 11.26 -2.29
N SER A 44 2.81 10.76 -2.32
CA SER A 44 3.24 9.78 -3.33
C SER A 44 2.46 8.48 -3.19
N SER A 45 2.24 8.02 -1.96
CA SER A 45 1.47 6.80 -1.71
C SER A 45 0.03 6.92 -2.21
N PHE A 46 -0.62 8.05 -1.93
CA PHE A 46 -1.97 8.32 -2.41
C PHE A 46 -2.05 8.42 -3.94
N ALA A 47 -1.05 9.06 -4.56
CA ALA A 47 -0.95 9.18 -6.01
C ALA A 47 -0.77 7.82 -6.71
N ILE A 48 0.09 6.95 -6.19
CA ILE A 48 0.32 5.59 -6.74
C ILE A 48 -0.99 4.80 -6.73
N ILE A 49 -1.73 4.83 -5.62
CA ILE A 49 -3.02 4.11 -5.49
C ILE A 49 -4.04 4.63 -6.52
N CYS A 50 -4.16 5.95 -6.69
CA CYS A 50 -5.11 6.54 -7.63
C CYS A 50 -4.72 6.30 -9.10
N LEU A 51 -3.41 6.26 -9.40
CA LEU A 51 -2.89 5.87 -10.71
C LEU A 51 -3.23 4.40 -11.01
N SER A 52 -2.96 3.49 -10.07
CA SER A 52 -3.31 2.07 -10.23
C SER A 52 -4.82 1.89 -10.45
N PHE A 53 -5.68 2.56 -9.67
CA PHE A 53 -7.13 2.57 -9.90
C PHE A 53 -7.47 2.96 -11.34
N SER A 54 -6.85 4.04 -11.83
CA SER A 54 -7.13 4.57 -13.16
C SER A 54 -6.65 3.64 -14.26
N GLU A 55 -5.51 2.96 -14.09
CA GLU A 55 -5.02 1.94 -15.01
C GLU A 55 -5.99 0.76 -15.11
N TYR A 56 -6.48 0.25 -13.98
CA TYR A 56 -7.45 -0.85 -13.97
C TYR A 56 -8.78 -0.46 -14.64
N VAL A 57 -9.29 0.75 -14.38
CA VAL A 57 -10.53 1.23 -15.03
C VAL A 57 -10.32 1.41 -16.53
N CYS A 58 -9.22 2.05 -16.94
CA CYS A 58 -8.95 2.27 -18.36
C CYS A 58 -8.72 0.96 -19.11
N ALA A 59 -8.03 -0.02 -18.51
CA ALA A 59 -7.78 -1.31 -19.14
C ALA A 59 -9.05 -2.05 -19.57
N ALA A 60 -10.18 -1.83 -18.89
CA ALA A 60 -11.48 -2.40 -19.27
C ALA A 60 -12.03 -1.85 -20.60
N PHE A 61 -11.67 -0.61 -20.97
CA PHE A 61 -12.15 0.05 -22.19
C PHE A 61 -11.14 -0.03 -23.35
N TYR A 62 -9.85 -0.15 -23.04
CA TYR A 62 -8.77 -0.24 -24.03
C TYR A 62 -8.31 -1.70 -24.22
N LEU A 63 -9.21 -2.54 -24.74
CA LEU A 63 -8.91 -3.96 -24.98
C LEU A 63 -7.80 -4.10 -26.05
N GLY A 64 -6.67 -4.69 -25.68
CA GLY A 64 -5.56 -4.97 -26.59
C GLY A 64 -4.67 -3.77 -26.92
N CYS A 65 -4.88 -2.59 -26.32
CA CYS A 65 -3.99 -1.44 -26.48
C CYS A 65 -3.71 -0.75 -25.13
N LYS A 66 -2.62 0.01 -25.06
CA LYS A 66 -2.30 0.76 -23.84
C LYS A 66 -3.15 2.04 -23.79
N PRO A 67 -3.82 2.33 -22.67
CA PRO A 67 -4.61 3.55 -22.53
C PRO A 67 -3.70 4.79 -22.65
N PRO A 68 -4.17 5.89 -23.28
CA PRO A 68 -3.41 7.12 -23.36
C PRO A 68 -3.07 7.66 -21.97
N GLN A 69 -1.82 8.07 -21.76
CA GLN A 69 -1.32 8.56 -20.46
C GLN A 69 -2.11 9.74 -19.91
N VAL A 70 -2.63 10.61 -20.79
CA VAL A 70 -3.47 11.76 -20.40
C VAL A 70 -4.78 11.29 -19.74
N VAL A 71 -5.40 10.24 -20.28
CA VAL A 71 -6.68 9.71 -19.74
C VAL A 71 -6.45 9.10 -18.36
N VAL A 72 -5.41 8.29 -18.19
CA VAL A 72 -5.04 7.68 -16.90
C VAL A 72 -4.77 8.76 -15.85
N LYS A 73 -3.99 9.80 -16.19
CA LYS A 73 -3.65 10.87 -15.26
C LYS A 73 -4.85 11.75 -14.89
N LEU A 74 -5.72 12.08 -15.84
CA LEU A 74 -6.93 12.86 -15.58
C LEU A 74 -7.90 12.08 -14.68
N LEU A 75 -8.07 10.79 -14.93
CA LEU A 75 -8.91 9.93 -14.10
C LEU A 75 -8.34 9.80 -12.68
N ALA A 76 -7.01 9.67 -12.55
CA ALA A 76 -6.36 9.60 -11.24
C ALA A 76 -6.52 10.91 -10.46
N ALA A 77 -6.36 12.06 -11.12
CA ALA A 77 -6.61 13.37 -10.52
C ALA A 77 -8.07 13.53 -10.09
N ALA A 78 -9.03 13.10 -10.91
CA ALA A 78 -10.44 13.12 -10.56
C ALA A 78 -10.74 12.23 -9.34
N ALA A 79 -10.14 11.03 -9.27
CA ALA A 79 -10.27 10.14 -8.12
C ALA A 79 -9.71 10.76 -6.84
N ILE A 80 -8.53 11.39 -6.91
CA ILE A 80 -7.94 12.14 -5.78
C ILE A 80 -8.90 13.20 -5.28
N LEU A 81 -9.39 14.08 -6.18
CA LEU A 81 -10.30 15.17 -5.81
C LEU A 81 -11.60 14.65 -5.19
N LEU A 82 -12.17 13.58 -5.76
CA LEU A 82 -13.39 12.96 -5.26
C LEU A 82 -13.19 12.39 -3.86
N ILE A 83 -12.14 11.59 -3.65
CA ILE A 83 -11.85 10.96 -2.36
C ILE A 83 -11.56 12.02 -1.30
N THR A 84 -10.75 13.03 -1.63
CA THR A 84 -10.46 14.15 -0.72
C THR A 84 -11.73 14.91 -0.35
N THR A 85 -12.60 15.20 -1.32
CA THR A 85 -13.86 15.93 -1.08
C THR A 85 -14.81 15.11 -0.20
N VAL A 86 -14.96 13.81 -0.47
CA VAL A 86 -15.81 12.92 0.35
C VAL A 86 -15.31 12.87 1.80
N ASN A 87 -14.00 12.70 2.00
CA ASN A 87 -13.42 12.66 3.34
C ASN A 87 -13.51 14.02 4.07
N ALA A 88 -13.40 15.13 3.34
CA ALA A 88 -13.54 16.47 3.90
C ALA A 88 -14.98 16.80 4.31
N LEU A 89 -15.99 16.26 3.60
CA LEU A 89 -17.41 16.51 3.87
C LEU A 89 -18.02 15.54 4.88
N SER A 90 -17.65 14.25 4.85
CA SER A 90 -18.25 13.24 5.73
C SER A 90 -17.31 12.06 6.03
N VAL A 91 -16.77 12.06 7.24
CA VAL A 91 -15.96 10.95 7.77
C VAL A 91 -16.79 9.67 7.91
N ARG A 92 -18.09 9.78 8.26
CA ARG A 92 -18.98 8.63 8.38
C ARG A 92 -19.16 7.92 7.04
N LEU A 93 -19.41 8.67 5.97
CA LEU A 93 -19.55 8.11 4.62
C LEU A 93 -18.26 7.41 4.19
N GLY A 94 -17.10 8.05 4.44
CA GLY A 94 -15.79 7.44 4.18
C GLY A 94 -15.61 6.09 4.87
N SER A 95 -15.97 5.98 6.14
CA SER A 95 -15.88 4.72 6.90
C SER A 95 -16.78 3.60 6.33
N TYR A 96 -18.03 3.92 5.94
CA TYR A 96 -18.90 2.93 5.30
C TYR A 96 -18.36 2.43 3.97
N VAL A 97 -17.90 3.35 3.11
CA VAL A 97 -17.32 3.01 1.80
C VAL A 97 -16.05 2.15 1.97
N GLN A 98 -15.21 2.48 2.95
CA GLN A 98 -13.99 1.72 3.26
C GLN A 98 -14.33 0.25 3.59
N ASN A 99 -15.32 0.00 4.44
CA ASN A 99 -15.72 -1.36 4.82
C ASN A 99 -16.17 -2.19 3.61
N VAL A 100 -16.95 -1.58 2.71
CA VAL A 100 -17.41 -2.23 1.47
C VAL A 100 -16.23 -2.57 0.56
N PHE A 101 -15.28 -1.64 0.38
CA PHE A 101 -14.09 -1.89 -0.43
C PHE A 101 -13.16 -2.95 0.18
N THR A 102 -13.02 -3.00 1.50
CA THR A 102 -12.28 -4.06 2.17
C THR A 102 -12.89 -5.43 1.91
N ALA A 103 -14.22 -5.56 2.04
CA ALA A 103 -14.91 -6.80 1.73
C ALA A 103 -14.74 -7.21 0.26
N ALA A 104 -14.94 -6.27 -0.67
CA ALA A 104 -14.75 -6.52 -2.11
C ALA A 104 -13.33 -6.98 -2.45
N LYS A 105 -12.31 -6.33 -1.87
CA LYS A 105 -10.89 -6.71 -2.04
C LYS A 105 -10.64 -8.16 -1.61
N LEU A 106 -11.15 -8.56 -0.44
CA LEU A 106 -10.96 -9.93 0.06
C LEU A 106 -11.65 -10.96 -0.83
N VAL A 107 -12.85 -10.67 -1.33
CA VAL A 107 -13.58 -11.55 -2.26
C VAL A 107 -12.79 -11.76 -3.55
N ILE A 108 -12.27 -10.69 -4.16
CA ILE A 108 -11.51 -10.77 -5.42
C ILE A 108 -10.21 -11.57 -5.23
N VAL A 109 -9.51 -11.35 -4.12
CA VAL A 109 -8.31 -12.15 -3.78
C VAL A 109 -8.66 -13.63 -3.63
N ALA A 110 -9.75 -13.95 -2.92
CA ALA A 110 -10.20 -15.34 -2.77
C ALA A 110 -10.53 -15.98 -4.12
N ILE A 111 -11.22 -15.27 -5.02
CA ILE A 111 -11.52 -15.76 -6.38
C ILE A 111 -10.22 -16.07 -7.13
N ILE A 112 -9.23 -15.18 -7.10
CA ILE A 112 -7.95 -15.40 -7.79
C ILE A 112 -7.21 -16.62 -7.22
N VAL A 113 -7.15 -16.76 -5.90
CA VAL A 113 -6.47 -17.89 -5.24
C VAL A 113 -7.17 -19.22 -5.57
N ILE A 114 -8.49 -19.28 -5.40
CA ILE A 114 -9.26 -20.51 -5.65
C ILE A 114 -9.18 -20.91 -7.12
N SER A 115 -9.37 -19.96 -8.04
CA SER A 115 -9.27 -20.22 -9.48
C SER A 115 -7.86 -20.71 -9.84
N GLY A 116 -6.80 -20.07 -9.34
CA GLY A 116 -5.42 -20.52 -9.53
C GLY A 116 -5.17 -21.95 -9.06
N LEU A 117 -5.67 -22.33 -7.88
CA LEU A 117 -5.54 -23.70 -7.36
C LEU A 117 -6.29 -24.73 -8.22
N VAL A 118 -7.48 -24.38 -8.73
CA VAL A 118 -8.23 -25.25 -9.65
C VAL A 118 -7.48 -25.44 -10.96
N PHE A 119 -6.97 -24.37 -11.56
CA PHE A 119 -6.17 -24.44 -12.79
C PHE A 119 -4.88 -25.27 -12.60
N LEU A 120 -4.26 -25.15 -11.42
CA LEU A 120 -3.09 -25.94 -11.06
C LEU A 120 -3.43 -27.44 -10.94
N ALA A 121 -4.55 -27.77 -10.29
CA ALA A 121 -5.04 -29.15 -10.16
C ALA A 121 -5.42 -29.79 -11.51
N GLN A 122 -5.85 -28.99 -12.48
CA GLN A 122 -6.09 -29.43 -13.86
C GLN A 122 -4.80 -29.71 -14.66
N GLY A 123 -3.62 -29.51 -14.07
CA GLY A 123 -2.33 -29.79 -14.71
C GLY A 123 -1.80 -28.66 -15.60
N ASN A 124 -2.31 -27.43 -15.46
CA ASN A 124 -1.78 -26.25 -16.19
C ASN A 124 -0.45 -25.75 -15.59
N THR A 125 0.55 -26.62 -15.51
CA THR A 125 1.84 -26.37 -14.84
C THR A 125 2.98 -25.95 -15.79
N LYS A 126 2.67 -25.71 -17.07
CA LYS A 126 3.68 -25.37 -18.10
C LYS A 126 4.56 -24.17 -17.73
N ASN A 127 3.99 -23.17 -17.05
CA ASN A 127 4.71 -21.97 -16.63
C ASN A 127 5.82 -22.22 -15.59
N PHE A 128 5.86 -23.40 -14.95
CA PHE A 128 6.84 -23.73 -13.91
C PHE A 128 8.08 -24.50 -14.43
N GLN A 129 8.05 -25.01 -15.67
CA GLN A 129 9.03 -25.99 -16.15
C GLN A 129 10.47 -25.47 -16.19
N ASN A 130 10.69 -24.17 -16.40
CA ASN A 130 12.01 -23.52 -16.41
C ASN A 130 12.04 -22.23 -15.55
N SER A 131 11.50 -22.28 -14.33
CA SER A 131 11.25 -21.10 -13.49
C SER A 131 12.47 -20.21 -13.19
N PHE A 132 13.69 -20.72 -13.34
CA PHE A 132 14.94 -20.00 -13.04
C PHE A 132 15.74 -19.61 -14.29
N GLU A 133 15.27 -19.96 -15.48
CA GLU A 133 15.95 -19.61 -16.73
C GLU A 133 15.80 -18.11 -17.03
N GLY A 134 16.90 -17.44 -17.38
CA GLY A 134 16.91 -15.99 -17.65
C GLY A 134 16.87 -15.09 -16.41
N ALA A 135 17.07 -15.63 -15.21
CA ALA A 135 17.08 -14.87 -13.97
C ALA A 135 18.17 -13.79 -13.95
N GLN A 136 17.80 -12.57 -13.55
CA GLN A 136 18.73 -11.46 -13.35
C GLN A 136 19.21 -11.45 -11.90
N THR A 137 20.51 -11.65 -11.70
CA THR A 137 21.14 -11.69 -10.35
C THR A 137 21.86 -10.40 -9.99
N SER A 138 21.70 -9.35 -10.79
CA SER A 138 22.31 -8.05 -10.48
C SER A 138 21.69 -7.47 -9.21
N VAL A 139 22.55 -6.89 -8.37
CA VAL A 139 22.14 -6.27 -7.09
C VAL A 139 21.06 -5.21 -7.33
N GLY A 140 21.17 -4.45 -8.43
CA GLY A 140 20.18 -3.43 -8.81
C GLY A 140 18.79 -4.02 -9.12
N ALA A 141 18.73 -5.09 -9.91
CA ALA A 141 17.46 -5.74 -10.25
C ALA A 141 16.79 -6.36 -9.02
N ILE A 142 17.58 -7.04 -8.18
CA ILE A 142 17.10 -7.62 -6.92
C ILE A 142 16.56 -6.52 -5.99
N SER A 143 17.30 -5.42 -5.83
CA SER A 143 16.89 -4.30 -4.97
C SER A 143 15.57 -3.68 -5.42
N LEU A 144 15.38 -3.43 -6.72
CA LEU A 144 14.12 -2.93 -7.28
C LEU A 144 12.96 -3.91 -7.11
N ALA A 145 13.22 -5.22 -7.21
CA ALA A 145 12.20 -6.24 -6.92
C ALA A 145 11.76 -6.17 -5.44
N PHE A 146 12.70 -5.99 -4.51
CA PHE A 146 12.38 -5.78 -3.09
C PHE A 146 11.55 -4.53 -2.84
N TYR A 147 11.84 -3.40 -3.51
CA TYR A 147 11.03 -2.18 -3.39
C TYR A 147 9.56 -2.44 -3.76
N ASN A 148 9.31 -3.11 -4.89
CA ASN A 148 7.96 -3.44 -5.34
C ASN A 148 7.28 -4.46 -4.40
N GLY A 149 8.04 -5.47 -3.93
CA GLY A 149 7.53 -6.44 -2.97
C GLY A 149 7.12 -5.79 -1.65
N LEU A 150 7.97 -4.93 -1.09
CA LEU A 150 7.70 -4.22 0.16
C LEU A 150 6.53 -3.24 0.06
N TRP A 151 6.33 -2.61 -1.10
CA TRP A 151 5.16 -1.77 -1.36
C TRP A 151 3.83 -2.54 -1.18
N ALA A 152 3.77 -3.81 -1.61
CA ALA A 152 2.58 -4.65 -1.41
C ALA A 152 2.27 -4.93 0.07
N TYR A 153 3.24 -4.78 0.96
CA TYR A 153 3.11 -4.94 2.41
C TYR A 153 3.05 -3.61 3.17
N ASP A 154 2.88 -2.48 2.48
CA ASP A 154 2.76 -1.17 3.13
C ASP A 154 1.68 -1.17 4.23
N GLY A 155 1.98 -0.49 5.35
CA GLY A 155 1.10 -0.38 6.51
C GLY A 155 1.52 -1.16 7.75
N TRP A 156 2.58 -1.98 7.68
CA TRP A 156 3.09 -2.77 8.82
C TRP A 156 3.56 -1.93 10.02
N ASN A 157 3.88 -0.64 9.82
CA ASN A 157 4.30 0.30 10.86
C ASN A 157 3.14 1.07 11.50
N GLN A 158 1.94 1.03 10.91
CA GLN A 158 0.83 1.90 11.28
C GLN A 158 0.21 1.59 12.65
N LEU A 159 0.42 0.39 13.21
CA LEU A 159 -0.06 0.03 14.55
C LEU A 159 0.46 0.97 15.64
N ASN A 160 1.65 1.56 15.44
CA ASN A 160 2.25 2.51 16.38
C ASN A 160 1.67 3.92 16.31
N TYR A 161 0.74 4.18 15.39
CA TYR A 161 0.04 5.45 15.32
C TYR A 161 -1.17 5.50 16.25
N ILE A 162 -1.63 4.34 16.74
CA ILE A 162 -2.80 4.18 17.61
C ILE A 162 -2.43 3.45 18.91
N THR A 163 -1.17 3.53 19.32
CA THR A 163 -0.65 2.80 20.49
C THR A 163 -1.38 3.17 21.77
N GLU A 164 -1.82 4.44 21.89
CA GLU A 164 -2.59 4.93 23.04
C GLU A 164 -4.01 4.34 23.12
N GLU A 165 -4.52 3.73 22.05
CA GLU A 165 -5.85 3.12 22.00
C GLU A 165 -5.84 1.59 22.20
N LEU A 166 -4.64 0.99 22.35
CA LEU A 166 -4.50 -0.45 22.57
C LEU A 166 -5.00 -0.84 23.96
N ARG A 167 -5.88 -1.86 24.03
CA ARG A 167 -6.33 -2.45 25.29
C ARG A 167 -5.44 -3.66 25.63
N ASN A 168 -4.82 -3.66 26.81
CA ASN A 168 -3.89 -4.70 27.30
C ASN A 168 -2.79 -5.06 26.27
N PRO A 169 -1.84 -4.15 25.99
CA PRO A 169 -0.82 -4.35 24.96
C PRO A 169 0.35 -5.26 25.37
N TYR A 170 0.38 -5.77 26.61
CA TYR A 170 1.44 -6.62 27.17
C TYR A 170 0.98 -8.07 27.31
#